data_AF-A0A935R5E4-F1
#
_entry.id   AF-A0A935R5E4-F1
#
_cell.length_a   1.000
_cell.length_b   1.000
_cell.length_c   1.000
_cell.angle_alpha   90.00
_cell.angle_beta   90.00
_cell.angle_gamma   90.00
#
_symmetry.space_group_name_H-M   'P 1'
#
loop_
_entity.id
_entity.type
_entity.pdbx_description
1 polymer ?
#
loop_
_entity_poly.entity_id
_entity_poly.type
_entity_poly.pdbx_seq_one_letter_code
_entity_poly.pdbx_strand_id
1 'polypeptide(L)'
;MLSPSRPDRTTSFYTASRWGRKRDIGVVAALLFGCGCRGDDSPPSARLPAGVWALEGEGVLGELRGDGCTLTLAGPGWSTAGAAPCEVRVEGAETWLYTPVISGFGEAVAAAQLLEDRLVLPSAGLAGDLSLARAPGPADAARLQAALTLSQAAQAETSLAWERGVFRLHDGGGQLVGALAFEPEGVVNVEVYDTTWMSPGPQRVRLGEDGPLLLVSLPVEPSFEGEEGLLRVNRLNGAVTVATGPTVSPGDRRLSLVGGGVTAEEREAARARAVAESLRQEEQVLRAMLPEVVGLVGALGCPALPPPSVRLWLPGYAIAGEPGAGRDGETACVVAVEPSPPQHQRRLSARAIDGGPIELLRRGQ
;
A
#
# COMPACT_ATOMS: atom_id res chain seq x y z
N MET A 1 13.35 -34.51 -32.46
CA MET A 1 13.74 -35.04 -31.14
C MET A 1 14.56 -33.98 -30.43
N LEU A 2 13.94 -33.08 -29.67
CA LEU A 2 14.57 -32.31 -28.59
C LEU A 2 13.43 -31.89 -27.65
N SER A 3 13.54 -32.30 -26.39
CA SER A 3 12.57 -32.10 -25.32
C SER A 3 12.83 -30.74 -24.64
N PRO A 4 11.82 -29.93 -24.31
CA PRO A 4 12.05 -28.76 -23.47
C PRO A 4 11.93 -29.13 -21.98
N SER A 5 13.03 -28.90 -21.29
CA SER A 5 13.21 -28.93 -19.83
C SER A 5 12.34 -27.89 -19.12
N ARG A 6 11.58 -28.32 -18.12
CA ARG A 6 10.87 -27.45 -17.15
C ARG A 6 11.84 -26.97 -16.06
N PRO A 7 11.71 -25.73 -15.56
CA PRO A 7 12.36 -25.34 -14.31
C PRO A 7 11.48 -25.67 -13.10
N ASP A 8 12.13 -26.22 -12.07
CA ASP A 8 11.63 -26.42 -10.72
C ASP A 8 11.29 -25.08 -10.04
N ARG A 9 10.11 -25.00 -9.43
CA ARG A 9 9.77 -24.02 -8.40
C ARG A 9 9.24 -24.76 -7.18
N THR A 10 10.12 -25.01 -6.24
CA THR A 10 9.78 -25.31 -4.84
C THR A 10 9.61 -24.01 -4.08
N THR A 11 8.37 -23.68 -3.73
CA THR A 11 8.07 -22.69 -2.68
C THR A 11 7.19 -23.39 -1.66
N SER A 12 7.72 -23.55 -0.45
CA SER A 12 7.06 -24.17 0.69
C SER A 12 5.89 -23.31 1.17
N PHE A 13 4.69 -23.90 1.23
CA PHE A 13 3.53 -23.27 1.83
C PHE A 13 3.48 -23.56 3.33
N TYR A 14 3.53 -22.52 4.16
CA TYR A 14 3.05 -22.60 5.54
C TYR A 14 1.52 -22.69 5.52
N THR A 15 0.99 -23.68 6.20
CA THR A 15 -0.45 -23.94 6.34
C THR A 15 -1.12 -22.87 7.21
N ALA A 16 -2.06 -22.14 6.61
CA ALA A 16 -2.94 -21.20 7.30
C ALA A 16 -3.94 -21.92 8.22
N SER A 17 -4.10 -21.39 9.43
CA SER A 17 -5.10 -21.78 10.42
C SER A 17 -6.52 -21.38 9.98
N ARG A 18 -7.47 -22.29 10.23
CA ARG A 18 -8.90 -22.19 9.86
C ARG A 18 -9.60 -21.04 10.57
N TRP A 19 -10.28 -20.18 9.80
CA TRP A 19 -11.34 -19.30 10.29
C TRP A 19 -12.69 -20.00 10.15
N GLY A 20 -13.35 -20.29 11.28
CA GLY A 20 -14.63 -20.99 11.33
C GLY A 20 -15.64 -20.30 12.24
N ARG A 21 -16.75 -19.85 11.62
CA ARG A 21 -18.11 -19.55 12.10
C ARG A 21 -18.37 -19.39 13.61
N LYS A 22 -19.06 -18.27 13.94
CA LYS A 22 -19.88 -18.06 15.15
C LYS A 22 -20.86 -19.23 15.36
N ARG A 23 -20.59 -20.11 16.33
CA ARG A 23 -21.58 -20.86 17.14
C ARG A 23 -20.98 -21.16 18.52
N ASP A 24 -21.72 -20.78 19.56
CA ASP A 24 -21.62 -21.12 20.98
C ASP A 24 -20.39 -21.93 21.42
N ILE A 25 -19.39 -21.24 21.99
CA ILE A 25 -18.37 -21.85 22.85
C ILE A 25 -18.13 -20.90 24.03
N GLY A 26 -18.37 -21.41 25.23
CA GLY A 26 -18.11 -20.72 26.49
C GLY A 26 -16.63 -20.43 26.71
N VAL A 27 -16.36 -19.52 27.64
CA VAL A 27 -15.08 -19.25 28.33
C VAL A 27 -13.98 -20.27 27.97
N VAL A 28 -13.23 -20.02 26.90
CA VAL A 28 -11.99 -20.73 26.62
C VAL A 28 -10.92 -20.06 27.45
N ALA A 29 -10.65 -20.69 28.60
CA ALA A 29 -9.52 -20.38 29.44
C ALA A 29 -8.23 -20.37 28.60
N ALA A 30 -7.42 -19.34 28.81
CA ALA A 30 -6.05 -19.25 28.37
C ALA A 30 -5.28 -20.50 28.82
N LEU A 31 -5.11 -21.47 27.91
CA LEU A 31 -4.22 -22.61 28.10
C LEU A 31 -2.79 -22.14 27.80
N LEU A 32 -2.13 -21.72 28.89
CA LEU A 32 -0.73 -21.91 29.24
C LEU A 32 0.20 -22.37 28.09
N PHE A 33 0.79 -21.42 27.38
CA PHE A 33 2.12 -21.60 26.83
C PHE A 33 3.13 -21.33 27.94
N GLY A 34 3.55 -22.39 28.62
CA GLY A 34 4.75 -22.39 29.45
C GLY A 34 5.98 -22.36 28.54
N CYS A 35 6.44 -21.17 28.16
CA CYS A 35 7.77 -21.00 27.58
C CYS A 35 8.79 -20.95 28.73
N GLY A 36 9.46 -22.07 28.96
CA GLY A 36 10.68 -22.10 29.74
C GLY A 36 11.81 -21.39 29.00
N CYS A 37 12.28 -20.27 29.52
CA CYS A 37 13.53 -19.66 29.10
C CYS A 37 14.70 -20.54 29.58
N ARG A 38 15.37 -21.28 28.69
CA ARG A 38 16.67 -21.93 28.97
C ARG A 38 17.55 -22.05 27.71
N GLY A 39 18.80 -21.58 27.81
CA GLY A 39 19.94 -21.83 26.91
C GLY A 39 20.12 -20.73 25.85
N ASP A 40 20.72 -19.57 26.10
CA ASP A 40 22.07 -19.24 26.62
C ASP A 40 23.21 -19.33 25.57
N ASP A 41 22.93 -18.97 24.31
CA ASP A 41 23.94 -18.61 23.29
C ASP A 41 23.48 -17.44 22.37
N SER A 42 22.50 -16.65 22.83
CA SER A 42 22.06 -15.46 22.09
C SER A 42 23.13 -14.37 22.19
N PRO A 43 23.53 -13.70 21.09
CA PRO A 43 24.36 -12.48 21.17
C PRO A 43 23.73 -11.52 22.17
N PRO A 44 24.50 -10.76 22.98
CA PRO A 44 24.03 -10.05 24.17
C PRO A 44 22.69 -9.38 23.88
N SER A 45 21.62 -10.11 24.20
CA SER A 45 20.31 -9.83 23.67
C SER A 45 19.91 -8.51 24.29
N ALA A 46 19.56 -7.53 23.46
CA ALA A 46 19.11 -6.22 23.90
C ALA A 46 18.13 -6.41 25.06
N ARG A 47 18.62 -6.18 26.28
CA ARG A 47 17.83 -6.36 27.47
C ARG A 47 16.79 -5.27 27.44
N LEU A 48 15.51 -5.64 27.56
CA LEU A 48 14.48 -4.64 27.79
C LEU A 48 14.93 -3.75 28.95
N PRO A 49 14.76 -2.42 28.82
CA PRO A 49 15.11 -1.53 29.90
C PRO A 49 14.25 -1.87 31.12
N ALA A 50 14.90 -2.13 32.26
CA ALA A 50 14.20 -2.47 33.50
C ALA A 50 13.26 -1.34 33.95
N GLY A 51 12.24 -1.68 34.73
CA GLY A 51 11.27 -0.72 35.27
C GLY A 51 10.13 -0.36 34.32
N VAL A 52 9.52 0.80 34.57
CA VAL A 52 8.31 1.29 33.88
C VAL A 52 8.65 2.55 33.09
N TRP A 53 8.10 2.62 31.88
CA TRP A 53 8.38 3.69 30.93
C TRP A 53 7.08 4.21 30.31
N ALA A 54 6.85 5.51 30.42
CA ALA A 54 5.77 6.21 29.75
C ALA A 54 6.12 6.36 28.26
N LEU A 55 5.12 6.17 27.41
CA LEU A 55 5.23 6.28 25.97
C LEU A 55 4.27 7.38 25.50
N GLU A 56 4.79 8.39 24.81
CA GLU A 56 3.98 9.47 24.25
C GLU A 56 4.38 9.77 22.81
N GLY A 57 3.40 9.81 21.91
CA GLY A 57 3.58 10.25 20.52
C GLY A 57 2.31 10.91 19.98
N GLU A 58 2.31 11.23 18.70
CA GLU A 58 1.18 11.92 18.06
C GLU A 58 -0.10 11.07 18.13
N GLY A 59 -1.02 11.48 19.01
CA GLY A 59 -2.30 10.80 19.22
C GLY A 59 -2.22 9.43 19.90
N VAL A 60 -1.04 9.02 20.38
CA VAL A 60 -0.83 7.71 21.01
C VAL A 60 -0.18 7.85 22.38
N LEU A 61 -0.76 7.16 23.36
CA LEU A 61 -0.25 7.06 24.72
C LEU A 61 -0.01 5.60 25.08
N GLY A 62 0.94 5.35 25.96
CA GLY A 62 1.20 4.00 26.43
C GLY A 62 2.13 3.90 27.63
N GLU A 63 2.34 2.67 28.06
CA GLU A 63 3.24 2.31 29.14
C GLU A 63 3.92 0.97 28.80
N LEU A 64 5.25 0.93 28.85
CA LEU A 64 6.05 -0.28 28.75
C LEU A 64 6.59 -0.66 30.14
N ARG A 65 6.40 -1.91 30.55
CA ARG A 65 7.05 -2.48 31.72
C ARG A 65 8.06 -3.54 31.27
N GLY A 66 9.34 -3.28 31.50
CA GLY A 66 10.41 -4.20 31.14
C GLY A 66 10.36 -5.50 31.95
N ASP A 67 9.93 -5.41 33.21
CA ASP A 67 9.79 -6.55 34.11
C ASP A 67 8.56 -7.39 33.72
N GLY A 68 8.78 -8.42 32.91
CA GLY A 68 7.73 -9.30 32.39
C GLY A 68 7.19 -8.93 31.01
N CYS A 69 7.79 -7.95 30.32
CA CYS A 69 7.36 -7.42 29.02
C CYS A 69 5.84 -7.25 28.94
N THR A 70 5.33 -6.18 29.54
CA THR A 70 3.92 -5.79 29.31
C THR A 70 3.86 -4.43 28.66
N LEU A 71 2.99 -4.29 27.67
CA LEU A 71 2.81 -3.08 26.92
C LEU A 71 1.33 -2.68 26.96
N THR A 72 1.06 -1.45 27.40
CA THR A 72 -0.24 -0.80 27.26
C THR A 72 -0.11 0.26 26.18
N LEU A 73 -1.00 0.24 25.18
CA LEU A 73 -1.04 1.26 24.13
C LEU A 73 -2.48 1.69 23.89
N ALA A 74 -2.68 2.96 23.62
CA ALA A 74 -3.94 3.55 23.19
C ALA A 74 -3.68 4.56 22.08
N GLY A 75 -4.18 4.26 20.88
CA GLY A 75 -4.21 5.18 19.75
C GLY A 75 -5.63 5.36 19.19
N PRO A 76 -5.80 6.16 18.14
CA PRO A 76 -7.11 6.41 17.55
C PRO A 76 -7.68 5.13 16.93
N GLY A 77 -8.73 4.57 17.54
CA GLY A 77 -9.43 3.39 17.03
C GLY A 77 -8.71 2.05 17.24
N TRP A 78 -7.64 2.01 18.06
CA TRP A 78 -6.99 0.77 18.48
C TRP A 78 -6.29 0.92 19.84
N SER A 79 -6.27 -0.15 20.62
CA SER A 79 -5.62 -0.19 21.93
C SER A 79 -5.31 -1.61 22.37
N THR A 80 -4.42 -1.78 23.35
CA THR A 80 -4.29 -3.05 24.07
C THR A 80 -5.46 -3.24 25.03
N ALA A 81 -5.73 -4.49 25.44
CA ALA A 81 -6.69 -4.80 26.50
C ALA A 81 -6.11 -4.51 27.90
N GLY A 82 -5.67 -3.26 28.13
CA GLY A 82 -4.87 -2.88 29.30
C GLY A 82 -3.41 -3.31 29.15
N ALA A 83 -2.80 -3.80 30.22
CA ALA A 83 -1.43 -4.31 30.20
C ALA A 83 -1.36 -5.68 29.52
N ALA A 84 -1.08 -5.68 28.22
CA ALA A 84 -0.97 -6.89 27.42
C ALA A 84 0.48 -7.43 27.46
N PRO A 85 0.68 -8.76 27.49
CA PRO A 85 2.02 -9.34 27.37
C PRO A 85 2.61 -9.04 25.98
N CYS A 86 3.90 -8.73 25.91
CA CYS A 86 4.63 -8.61 24.66
C CYS A 86 5.64 -9.76 24.46
N GLU A 87 5.72 -10.24 23.22
CA GLU A 87 6.81 -11.09 22.76
C GLU A 87 7.98 -10.21 22.29
N VAL A 88 9.19 -10.52 22.75
CA VAL A 88 10.41 -9.83 22.32
C VAL A 88 11.13 -10.68 21.29
N ARG A 89 11.40 -10.12 20.11
CA ARG A 89 12.26 -10.73 19.09
C ARG A 89 13.47 -9.86 18.82
N VAL A 90 14.61 -10.50 18.57
CA VAL A 90 15.84 -9.83 18.16
C VAL A 90 16.14 -10.27 16.74
N GLU A 91 16.14 -9.31 15.81
CA GLU A 91 16.36 -9.54 14.38
C GLU A 91 17.60 -8.73 13.95
N GLY A 92 18.76 -9.40 13.89
CA GLY A 92 20.03 -8.72 13.70
C GLY A 92 20.38 -7.82 14.90
N ALA A 93 20.48 -6.51 14.66
CA ALA A 93 20.73 -5.51 15.70
C ALA A 93 19.45 -4.88 16.27
N GLU A 94 18.29 -5.26 15.74
CA GLU A 94 17.01 -4.64 16.05
C GLU A 94 16.25 -5.44 17.11
N THR A 95 15.54 -4.73 17.98
CA THR A 95 14.66 -5.34 18.98
C THR A 95 13.22 -4.99 18.68
N TRP A 96 12.39 -6.01 18.53
CA TRP A 96 10.99 -5.89 18.16
C TRP A 96 10.10 -6.40 19.30
N LEU A 97 9.07 -5.63 19.63
CA LEU A 97 8.03 -5.98 20.59
C LEU A 97 6.74 -6.28 19.82
N TYR A 98 6.18 -7.46 20.03
CA TYR A 98 4.89 -7.86 19.44
C TYR A 98 3.87 -7.97 20.56
N THR A 99 2.81 -7.16 20.51
CA THR A 99 1.75 -7.15 21.52
C THR A 99 0.37 -7.28 20.88
N PRO A 100 -0.56 -8.05 21.46
CA PRO A 100 -1.92 -8.11 20.96
C PRO A 100 -2.63 -6.77 21.20
N VAL A 101 -3.29 -6.27 20.16
CA VAL A 101 -4.12 -5.07 20.20
C VAL A 101 -5.50 -5.38 19.67
N ILE A 102 -6.48 -4.67 20.22
CA ILE A 102 -7.84 -4.61 19.74
C ILE A 102 -7.95 -3.34 18.90
N SER A 103 -8.48 -3.49 17.70
CA SER A 103 -8.74 -2.36 16.81
C SER A 103 -10.20 -2.38 16.36
N GLY A 104 -10.59 -1.33 15.66
CA GLY A 104 -11.81 -1.32 14.85
C GLY A 104 -11.93 -2.49 13.85
N PHE A 105 -10.86 -3.25 13.64
CA PHE A 105 -10.75 -4.33 12.67
C PHE A 105 -10.61 -5.71 13.37
N GLY A 106 -10.94 -5.77 14.66
CA GLY A 106 -10.80 -6.93 15.53
C GLY A 106 -9.42 -7.04 16.18
N GLU A 107 -9.11 -8.26 16.61
CA GLU A 107 -7.79 -8.59 17.17
C GLU A 107 -6.70 -8.50 16.09
N ALA A 108 -5.58 -7.90 16.46
CA ALA A 108 -4.39 -7.73 15.66
C ALA A 108 -3.14 -7.79 16.54
N VAL A 109 -1.96 -7.75 15.93
CA VAL A 109 -0.68 -7.67 16.63
C VAL A 109 -0.01 -6.36 16.24
N ALA A 110 0.28 -5.52 17.21
CA ALA A 110 1.16 -4.37 17.01
C ALA A 110 2.61 -4.84 17.11
N ALA A 111 3.39 -4.61 16.06
CA ALA A 111 4.84 -4.75 16.08
C ALA A 111 5.45 -3.37 16.36
N ALA A 112 6.40 -3.28 17.28
CA ALA A 112 7.02 -2.03 17.66
C ALA A 112 8.53 -2.21 17.82
N GLN A 113 9.32 -1.42 17.09
CA GLN A 113 10.77 -1.44 17.19
C GLN A 113 11.22 -0.62 18.41
N LEU A 114 11.94 -1.27 19.32
CA LEU A 114 12.52 -0.64 20.49
C LEU A 114 13.87 0.00 20.13
N LEU A 115 13.92 1.32 20.23
CA LEU A 115 15.16 2.11 20.11
C LEU A 115 15.58 2.61 21.50
N GLU A 116 16.75 3.28 21.56
CA GLU A 116 17.32 3.73 22.83
C GLU A 116 16.40 4.68 23.60
N ASP A 117 15.76 5.63 22.93
CA ASP A 117 14.97 6.73 23.50
C ASP A 117 13.49 6.72 23.10
N ARG A 118 13.08 5.78 22.25
CA ARG A 118 11.73 5.74 21.68
C ARG A 118 11.29 4.33 21.31
N LEU A 119 9.98 4.18 21.15
CA LEU A 119 9.34 3.01 20.56
C LEU A 119 8.73 3.42 19.21
N VAL A 120 9.10 2.75 18.14
CA VAL A 120 8.63 3.06 16.78
C VAL A 120 7.63 2.01 16.35
N LEU A 121 6.39 2.42 16.08
CA LEU A 121 5.37 1.56 15.49
C LEU A 121 5.34 1.84 13.98
N PRO A 122 5.76 0.91 13.13
CA PRO A 122 5.61 1.06 11.69
C PRO A 122 4.11 1.02 11.35
N SER A 123 3.53 2.19 11.15
CA SER A 123 2.18 2.30 10.60
C SER A 123 2.31 2.20 9.08
N ALA A 124 1.67 1.22 8.46
CA ALA A 124 1.66 1.08 6.99
C ALA A 124 3.03 0.83 6.33
N GLY A 125 3.94 0.14 7.05
CA GLY A 125 5.15 -0.48 6.50
C GLY A 125 6.34 0.45 6.26
N LEU A 126 6.26 1.74 6.63
CA LEU A 126 7.46 2.55 6.83
C LEU A 126 7.95 2.43 8.26
N ALA A 127 9.26 2.29 8.45
CA ALA A 127 9.87 2.54 9.75
C ALA A 127 9.71 4.04 10.09
N GLY A 128 9.10 4.35 11.24
CA GLY A 128 9.05 5.73 11.77
C GLY A 128 7.69 6.42 11.79
N ASP A 129 6.63 5.84 11.21
CA ASP A 129 5.35 6.56 11.05
C ASP A 129 4.64 6.90 12.37
N LEU A 130 4.97 6.20 13.47
CA LEU A 130 4.59 6.61 14.82
C LEU A 130 5.75 6.37 15.78
N SER A 131 6.38 7.47 16.20
CA SER A 131 7.45 7.45 17.19
C SER A 131 6.91 7.86 18.55
N LEU A 132 6.99 6.97 19.53
CA LEU A 132 6.63 7.23 20.91
C LEU A 132 7.90 7.54 21.71
N ALA A 133 8.04 8.78 22.15
CA ALA A 133 9.11 9.17 23.06
C ALA A 133 8.99 8.36 24.36
N ARG A 134 10.12 7.83 24.83
CA ARG A 134 10.17 6.97 26.02
C ARG A 134 10.73 7.76 27.20
N ALA A 135 9.91 7.96 28.24
CA ALA A 135 10.32 8.64 29.47
C ALA A 135 10.31 7.66 30.66
N PRO A 136 11.31 7.69 31.56
CA PRO A 136 11.29 6.87 32.76
C PRO A 136 10.09 7.20 33.67
N GLY A 137 9.45 6.18 34.20
CA GLY A 137 8.28 6.30 35.09
C GLY A 137 6.98 5.83 34.44
N PRO A 138 5.89 5.69 35.23
CA PRO A 138 4.58 5.32 34.72
C PRO A 138 3.98 6.44 33.88
N ALA A 139 3.10 6.07 32.95
CA ALA A 139 2.27 7.06 32.27
C ALA A 139 1.26 7.68 33.25
N ASP A 140 0.78 8.89 32.95
CA ASP A 140 -0.35 9.46 33.70
C ASP A 140 -1.58 8.55 33.56
N ALA A 141 -1.96 7.90 34.67
CA ALA A 141 -3.00 6.89 34.68
C ALA A 141 -4.37 7.44 34.23
N ALA A 142 -4.69 8.69 34.56
CA ALA A 142 -5.96 9.31 34.17
C ALA A 142 -5.97 9.60 32.66
N ARG A 143 -4.87 10.13 32.12
CA ARG A 143 -4.72 10.39 30.68
C ARG A 143 -4.73 9.10 29.86
N LEU A 144 -4.00 8.08 30.31
CA LEU A 144 -3.96 6.77 29.65
C LEU A 144 -5.33 6.10 29.66
N GLN A 145 -6.04 6.12 30.80
CA GLN A 145 -7.40 5.57 30.87
C GLN A 145 -8.38 6.34 29.97
N ALA A 146 -8.29 7.67 29.90
CA ALA A 146 -9.10 8.47 29.00
C ALA A 146 -8.83 8.12 27.53
N ALA A 147 -7.57 7.94 27.14
CA ALA A 147 -7.19 7.53 25.78
C ALA A 147 -7.70 6.12 25.44
N LEU A 148 -7.62 5.17 26.38
CA LEU A 148 -8.19 3.82 26.21
C LEU A 148 -9.70 3.89 25.97
N THR A 149 -10.43 4.68 26.75
CA THR A 149 -11.89 4.86 26.58
C THR A 149 -12.23 5.48 25.22
N LEU A 150 -11.52 6.53 24.81
CA LEU A 150 -11.73 7.16 23.50
C LEU A 150 -11.42 6.19 22.36
N SER A 151 -10.35 5.41 22.49
CA SER A 151 -9.98 4.39 21.53
C SER A 151 -11.08 3.33 21.39
N GLN A 152 -11.59 2.82 22.50
CA GLN A 152 -12.68 1.83 22.51
C GLN A 152 -13.97 2.35 21.86
N ALA A 153 -14.31 3.62 22.08
CA ALA A 153 -15.46 4.23 21.41
C ALA A 153 -15.26 4.26 19.88
N ALA A 154 -14.09 4.69 19.39
CA ALA A 154 -13.76 4.68 17.97
C ALA A 154 -13.66 3.26 17.37
N GLN A 155 -13.21 2.28 18.17
CA GLN A 155 -13.19 0.87 17.78
C GLN A 155 -14.60 0.36 17.51
N ALA A 156 -15.59 0.72 18.34
CA ALA A 156 -16.96 0.26 18.18
C ALA A 156 -17.59 0.73 16.85
N GLU A 157 -17.33 1.98 16.46
CA GLU A 157 -17.79 2.52 15.18
C GLU A 157 -17.18 1.77 13.98
N THR A 158 -15.87 1.51 14.05
CA THR A 158 -15.12 0.88 12.96
C THR A 158 -15.40 -0.63 12.88
N SER A 159 -15.66 -1.29 14.02
CA SER A 159 -15.97 -2.73 14.09
C SER A 159 -17.18 -3.10 13.26
N LEU A 160 -18.22 -2.26 13.26
CA LEU A 160 -19.41 -2.48 12.45
C LEU A 160 -19.13 -2.42 10.94
N ALA A 161 -18.15 -1.63 10.51
CA ALA A 161 -17.74 -1.59 9.11
C ALA A 161 -16.99 -2.89 8.72
N TRP A 162 -16.12 -3.38 9.60
CA TRP A 162 -15.34 -4.59 9.35
C TRP A 162 -16.17 -5.86 9.42
N GLU A 163 -17.16 -5.93 10.32
CA GLU A 163 -18.14 -7.01 10.33
C GLU A 163 -18.93 -7.12 9.02
N ARG A 164 -19.21 -5.98 8.37
CA ARG A 164 -19.80 -5.96 7.03
C ARG A 164 -18.79 -6.31 5.94
N GLY A 165 -17.50 -6.06 6.19
CA GLY A 165 -16.40 -6.36 5.27
C GLY A 165 -16.33 -5.42 4.07
N VAL A 166 -17.13 -4.35 3.99
CA VAL A 166 -17.21 -3.49 2.80
C VAL A 166 -16.70 -2.08 3.10
N PHE A 167 -15.76 -1.64 2.27
CA PHE A 167 -15.00 -0.41 2.43
C PHE A 167 -14.90 0.39 1.13
N ARG A 168 -14.81 1.70 1.32
CA ARG A 168 -14.49 2.72 0.34
C ARG A 168 -13.01 3.06 0.49
N LEU A 169 -12.28 3.20 -0.61
CA LEU A 169 -10.93 3.77 -0.61
C LEU A 169 -11.01 5.25 -0.91
N HIS A 170 -10.49 6.07 -0.01
CA HIS A 170 -10.43 7.51 -0.18
C HIS A 170 -8.98 7.97 -0.25
N ASP A 171 -8.68 8.99 -1.06
CA ASP A 171 -7.37 9.65 -1.04
C ASP A 171 -7.27 10.68 0.11
N GLY A 172 -6.12 11.37 0.20
CA GLY A 172 -5.90 12.41 1.22
C GLY A 172 -6.83 13.62 1.11
N GLY A 173 -7.50 13.81 -0.04
CA GLY A 173 -8.54 14.83 -0.23
C GLY A 173 -9.95 14.32 0.11
N GLY A 174 -10.08 13.07 0.56
CA GLY A 174 -11.37 12.44 0.82
C GLY A 174 -12.12 12.01 -0.44
N GLN A 175 -11.46 12.02 -1.61
CA GLN A 175 -12.07 11.59 -2.86
C GLN A 175 -12.11 10.06 -2.93
N LEU A 176 -13.26 9.53 -3.33
CA LEU A 176 -13.43 8.10 -3.59
C LEU A 176 -12.56 7.67 -4.79
N VAL A 177 -11.68 6.69 -4.58
CA VAL A 177 -10.73 6.15 -5.58
C VAL A 177 -10.75 4.62 -5.68
N GLY A 178 -11.61 3.95 -4.92
CA GLY A 178 -11.74 2.50 -4.98
C GLY A 178 -12.72 1.92 -3.96
N ALA A 179 -12.83 0.60 -3.96
CA ALA A 179 -13.61 -0.17 -3.01
C ALA A 179 -12.92 -1.50 -2.68
N LEU A 180 -13.04 -1.95 -1.42
CA LEU A 180 -12.66 -3.29 -0.98
C LEU A 180 -13.86 -3.97 -0.34
N ALA A 181 -14.09 -5.23 -0.67
CA ALA A 181 -15.04 -6.10 0.02
C ALA A 181 -14.34 -7.39 0.45
N PHE A 182 -14.02 -7.49 1.73
CA PHE A 182 -13.40 -8.65 2.36
C PHE A 182 -14.43 -9.79 2.47
N GLU A 183 -14.07 -10.94 1.91
CA GLU A 183 -14.83 -12.17 2.03
C GLU A 183 -14.24 -13.07 3.13
N PRO A 184 -15.03 -14.02 3.65
CA PRO A 184 -14.47 -15.15 4.38
C PRO A 184 -13.38 -15.87 3.57
N GLU A 185 -12.50 -16.61 4.25
CA GLU A 185 -11.45 -17.43 3.63
C GLU A 185 -10.25 -16.65 3.06
N GLY A 186 -10.08 -15.38 3.42
CA GLY A 186 -8.90 -14.60 3.07
C GLY A 186 -8.92 -14.15 1.60
N VAL A 187 -10.10 -13.82 1.10
CA VAL A 187 -10.31 -13.27 -0.26
C VAL A 187 -10.82 -11.84 -0.13
N VAL A 188 -10.47 -10.99 -1.09
CA VAL A 188 -11.00 -9.63 -1.18
C VAL A 188 -11.43 -9.34 -2.61
N ASN A 189 -12.61 -8.75 -2.76
CA ASN A 189 -12.99 -8.10 -4.01
C ASN A 189 -12.49 -6.66 -3.97
N VAL A 190 -11.67 -6.29 -4.92
CA VAL A 190 -11.04 -4.98 -4.99
C VAL A 190 -11.36 -4.32 -6.32
N GLU A 191 -11.63 -3.02 -6.28
CA GLU A 191 -11.81 -2.19 -7.45
C GLU A 191 -11.09 -0.86 -7.21
N VAL A 192 -10.25 -0.44 -8.15
CA VAL A 192 -9.50 0.81 -8.07
C VAL A 192 -9.85 1.65 -9.29
N TYR A 193 -10.20 2.91 -9.07
CA TYR A 193 -10.51 3.89 -10.11
C TYR A 193 -9.80 5.19 -9.76
N ASP A 194 -8.49 5.10 -9.78
CA ASP A 194 -7.60 6.20 -9.47
C ASP A 194 -7.06 6.83 -10.76
N THR A 195 -6.52 8.05 -10.67
CA THR A 195 -5.93 8.76 -11.81
C THR A 195 -4.62 8.13 -12.27
N THR A 196 -3.91 7.47 -11.35
CA THR A 196 -2.62 6.82 -11.57
C THR A 196 -2.83 5.38 -12.00
N TRP A 197 -3.66 4.65 -11.26
CA TRP A 197 -3.95 3.24 -11.50
C TRP A 197 -5.45 2.99 -11.61
N MET A 198 -5.83 2.06 -12.46
CA MET A 198 -7.22 1.62 -12.60
C MET A 198 -7.26 0.10 -12.72
N SER A 199 -8.15 -0.56 -11.99
CA SER A 199 -8.42 -1.97 -12.23
C SER A 199 -9.35 -2.12 -13.45
N PRO A 200 -9.17 -3.16 -14.28
CA PRO A 200 -10.01 -3.38 -15.48
C PRO A 200 -11.48 -3.66 -15.13
N GLY A 201 -11.77 -3.91 -13.85
CA GLY A 201 -13.08 -4.13 -13.26
C GLY A 201 -12.93 -4.55 -11.80
N PRO A 202 -14.00 -5.00 -11.13
CA PRO A 202 -13.90 -5.68 -9.85
C PRO A 202 -13.03 -6.95 -9.98
N GLN A 203 -11.98 -7.03 -9.18
CA GLN A 203 -11.05 -8.17 -9.15
C GLN A 203 -11.26 -8.94 -7.85
N ARG A 204 -11.28 -10.27 -7.93
CA ARG A 204 -11.32 -11.14 -6.75
C ARG A 204 -9.93 -11.70 -6.52
N VAL A 205 -9.26 -11.28 -5.45
CA VAL A 205 -7.85 -11.59 -5.20
C VAL A 205 -7.66 -12.21 -3.82
N ARG A 206 -6.63 -13.04 -3.68
CA ARG A 206 -6.27 -13.66 -2.40
C ARG A 206 -5.46 -12.68 -1.58
N LEU A 207 -5.74 -12.61 -0.28
CA LEU A 207 -4.95 -11.83 0.65
C LEU A 207 -3.62 -12.53 0.93
N GLY A 208 -2.54 -11.77 0.80
CA GLY A 208 -1.26 -12.08 1.43
C GLY A 208 -1.15 -11.39 2.79
N GLU A 209 -0.15 -11.77 3.57
CA GLU A 209 0.18 -11.14 4.85
C GLU A 209 1.67 -10.83 4.88
N ASP A 210 2.02 -9.65 5.38
CA ASP A 210 3.39 -9.23 5.68
C ASP A 210 3.40 -8.54 7.04
N GLY A 211 3.71 -9.33 8.07
CA GLY A 211 3.55 -8.92 9.47
C GLY A 211 2.12 -8.43 9.76
N PRO A 212 1.92 -7.17 10.19
CA PRO A 212 0.60 -6.63 10.49
C PRO A 212 -0.18 -6.14 9.25
N LEU A 213 0.41 -6.22 8.05
CA LEU A 213 -0.18 -5.70 6.82
C LEU A 213 -0.87 -6.83 6.02
N LEU A 214 -2.07 -6.54 5.51
CA LEU A 214 -2.66 -7.35 4.46
C LEU A 214 -2.14 -6.87 3.11
N LEU A 215 -1.74 -7.82 2.27
CA LEU A 215 -1.26 -7.56 0.92
C LEU A 215 -2.35 -7.90 -0.08
N VAL A 216 -2.73 -6.91 -0.89
CA VAL A 216 -3.70 -7.05 -1.98
C VAL A 216 -2.96 -6.82 -3.29
N SER A 217 -2.62 -7.91 -3.99
CA SER A 217 -2.00 -7.84 -5.32
C SER A 217 -3.09 -8.00 -6.38
N LEU A 218 -3.14 -7.10 -7.36
CA LEU A 218 -4.18 -7.06 -8.37
C LEU A 218 -3.64 -6.57 -9.72
N PRO A 219 -4.22 -7.00 -10.85
CA PRO A 219 -3.90 -6.39 -12.14
C PRO A 219 -4.36 -4.94 -12.15
N VAL A 220 -3.48 -4.05 -12.59
CA VAL A 220 -3.75 -2.61 -12.73
C VAL A 220 -3.38 -2.12 -14.12
N GLU A 221 -4.01 -1.03 -14.52
CA GLU A 221 -3.68 -0.26 -15.70
C GLU A 221 -3.23 1.16 -15.29
N PRO A 222 -2.16 1.70 -15.89
CA PRO A 222 -1.31 1.02 -16.85
C PRO A 222 -0.41 -0.04 -16.19
N SER A 223 0.05 -0.99 -17.01
CA SER A 223 1.06 -2.00 -16.66
C SER A 223 2.09 -2.07 -17.80
N PHE A 224 3.36 -1.95 -17.47
CA PHE A 224 4.48 -1.89 -18.41
C PHE A 224 5.01 -3.28 -18.78
N GLU A 225 5.22 -4.13 -17.79
CA GLU A 225 5.83 -5.46 -17.90
C GLU A 225 4.94 -6.55 -17.29
N GLY A 226 3.65 -6.26 -17.12
CA GLY A 226 2.70 -7.15 -16.46
C GLY A 226 2.80 -7.09 -14.93
N GLU A 227 3.39 -6.03 -14.39
CA GLU A 227 3.41 -5.81 -12.94
C GLU A 227 2.00 -5.69 -12.38
N GLU A 228 1.83 -6.28 -11.20
CA GLU A 228 0.62 -6.15 -10.41
C GLU A 228 0.73 -4.91 -9.53
N GLY A 229 -0.39 -4.21 -9.36
CA GLY A 229 -0.52 -3.21 -8.32
C GLY A 229 -0.54 -3.89 -6.96
N LEU A 230 0.13 -3.30 -5.99
CA LEU A 230 0.15 -3.79 -4.61
C LEU A 230 -0.43 -2.74 -3.66
N LEU A 231 -1.53 -3.10 -3.00
CA LEU A 231 -2.05 -2.34 -1.86
C LEU A 231 -1.60 -3.03 -0.56
N ARG A 232 -0.99 -2.26 0.33
CA ARG A 232 -0.68 -2.68 1.70
C ARG A 232 -1.71 -2.07 2.64
N VAL A 233 -2.57 -2.91 3.21
CA VAL A 233 -3.64 -2.50 4.11
C VAL A 233 -3.20 -2.70 5.54
N ASN A 234 -3.11 -1.62 6.30
CA ASN A 234 -2.84 -1.67 7.74
C ASN A 234 -4.15 -1.87 8.49
N ARG A 235 -4.30 -3.05 9.10
CA ARG A 235 -5.48 -3.41 9.89
C ARG A 235 -5.62 -2.63 11.18
N LEU A 236 -4.61 -1.89 11.64
CA LEU A 236 -4.73 -1.17 12.92
C LEU A 236 -5.45 0.17 12.75
N ASN A 237 -5.17 0.87 11.66
CA ASN A 237 -5.64 2.24 11.44
C ASN A 237 -6.40 2.44 10.12
N GLY A 238 -6.62 1.36 9.34
CA GLY A 238 -7.30 1.43 8.05
C GLY A 238 -6.51 2.19 6.97
N ALA A 239 -5.23 2.50 7.21
CA ALA A 239 -4.39 3.12 6.20
C ALA A 239 -4.09 2.12 5.09
N VAL A 240 -4.14 2.59 3.85
CA VAL A 240 -3.81 1.79 2.67
C VAL A 240 -2.70 2.48 1.92
N THR A 241 -1.66 1.72 1.59
CA THR A 241 -0.51 2.23 0.88
C THR A 241 -0.44 1.62 -0.50
N VAL A 242 -0.38 2.48 -1.50
CA VAL A 242 -0.19 2.12 -2.90
C VAL A 242 1.32 2.10 -3.14
N ALA A 243 1.86 0.90 -3.24
CA ALA A 243 3.29 0.66 -3.30
C ALA A 243 3.90 1.12 -4.63
N THR A 244 4.90 2.00 -4.62
CA THR A 244 5.67 2.29 -5.84
C THR A 244 6.73 1.22 -6.14
N GLY A 245 7.04 0.38 -5.15
CA GLY A 245 8.02 -0.70 -5.25
C GLY A 245 7.86 -1.78 -4.18
N PRO A 246 8.82 -2.75 -4.14
CA PRO A 246 8.76 -3.89 -3.22
C PRO A 246 8.92 -3.46 -1.75
N THR A 247 9.64 -2.37 -1.51
CA THR A 247 9.83 -1.74 -0.20
C THR A 247 8.93 -0.52 -0.08
N VAL A 248 8.43 -0.25 1.12
CA VAL A 248 7.64 0.96 1.36
C VAL A 248 8.55 2.18 1.27
N SER A 249 8.06 3.25 0.63
CA SER A 249 8.81 4.50 0.44
C SER A 249 7.97 5.73 0.82
N PRO A 250 8.60 6.88 1.16
CA PRO A 250 7.88 8.15 1.33
C PRO A 250 7.15 8.62 0.06
N GLY A 251 7.55 8.13 -1.11
CA GLY A 251 6.87 8.38 -2.38
C GLY A 251 5.63 7.51 -2.58
N ASP A 252 5.38 6.54 -1.71
CA ASP A 252 4.18 5.71 -1.78
C ASP A 252 2.95 6.53 -1.46
N ARG A 253 1.91 6.32 -2.26
CA ARG A 253 0.66 7.06 -2.07
C ARG A 253 -0.15 6.47 -0.93
N ARG A 254 -0.69 7.34 -0.09
CA ARG A 254 -1.52 6.98 1.06
C ARG A 254 -3.00 7.19 0.75
N LEU A 255 -3.77 6.19 1.12
CA LEU A 255 -5.22 6.14 1.05
C LEU A 255 -5.78 5.76 2.42
N SER A 256 -7.07 5.96 2.62
CA SER A 256 -7.79 5.55 3.83
C SER A 256 -8.95 4.61 3.48
N LEU A 257 -9.17 3.61 4.34
CA LEU A 257 -10.37 2.79 4.33
C LEU A 257 -11.46 3.47 5.14
N VAL A 258 -12.58 3.76 4.48
CA VAL A 258 -13.78 4.28 5.10
C VAL A 258 -14.87 3.22 5.02
N GLY A 259 -15.55 2.93 6.12
CA GLY A 259 -16.61 1.92 6.15
C GLY A 259 -17.77 2.27 5.21
N GLY A 260 -18.28 1.28 4.48
CA GLY A 260 -19.46 1.42 3.64
C GLY A 260 -19.29 0.86 2.23
N GLY A 261 -20.43 0.60 1.58
CA GLY A 261 -20.47 0.21 0.17
C GLY A 261 -20.27 1.40 -0.78
N VAL A 262 -19.96 1.06 -2.02
CA VAL A 262 -19.98 2.00 -3.16
C VAL A 262 -21.15 1.62 -4.05
N THR A 263 -22.04 2.57 -4.29
CA THR A 263 -23.17 2.38 -5.22
C THR A 263 -22.70 2.36 -6.67
N ALA A 264 -23.53 1.85 -7.58
CA ALA A 264 -23.20 1.83 -9.01
C ALA A 264 -22.99 3.26 -9.58
N GLU A 265 -23.80 4.22 -9.13
CA GLU A 265 -23.69 5.62 -9.53
C GLU A 265 -22.38 6.26 -9.04
N GLU A 266 -22.03 6.07 -7.77
CA GLU A 266 -20.75 6.57 -7.22
C GLU A 266 -19.54 5.95 -7.93
N ARG A 267 -19.60 4.65 -8.22
CA ARG A 267 -18.56 3.94 -8.97
C ARG A 267 -18.38 4.55 -10.36
N GLU A 268 -19.48 4.72 -11.11
CA GLU A 268 -19.43 5.26 -12.46
C GLU A 268 -18.92 6.71 -12.46
N ALA A 269 -19.44 7.55 -11.55
CA ALA A 269 -18.99 8.93 -11.40
C ALA A 269 -17.50 9.02 -11.05
N ALA A 270 -17.01 8.14 -10.18
CA ALA A 270 -15.60 8.12 -9.80
C ALA A 270 -14.69 7.60 -10.92
N ARG A 271 -15.11 6.56 -11.65
CA ARG A 271 -14.42 6.08 -12.87
C ARG A 271 -14.34 7.16 -13.93
N ALA A 272 -15.46 7.81 -14.25
CA ALA A 272 -15.51 8.88 -15.24
C ALA A 272 -14.58 10.04 -14.87
N ARG A 273 -14.58 10.45 -13.59
CA ARG A 273 -13.66 11.48 -13.07
C ARG A 273 -12.20 11.05 -13.20
N ALA A 274 -11.85 9.84 -12.76
CA ALA A 274 -10.49 9.33 -12.85
C ALA A 274 -9.99 9.26 -14.30
N VAL A 275 -10.83 8.82 -15.23
CA VAL A 275 -10.51 8.83 -16.67
C VAL A 275 -10.31 10.25 -17.21
N ALA A 276 -11.22 11.18 -16.90
CA ALA A 276 -11.11 12.56 -17.37
C ALA A 276 -9.83 13.24 -16.86
N GLU A 277 -9.50 13.01 -15.59
CA GLU A 277 -8.30 13.54 -14.95
C GLU A 277 -7.02 12.90 -15.51
N SER A 278 -7.03 11.57 -15.66
CA SER A 278 -5.96 10.80 -16.29
C SER A 278 -5.67 11.29 -17.72
N LEU A 279 -6.70 11.52 -18.53
CA LEU A 279 -6.55 12.08 -19.88
C LEU A 279 -5.94 13.48 -19.88
N ARG A 280 -6.33 14.33 -18.91
CA ARG A 280 -5.77 15.68 -18.75
C ARG A 280 -4.27 15.62 -18.39
N GLN A 281 -3.89 14.71 -17.49
CA GLN A 281 -2.50 14.49 -17.10
C GLN A 281 -1.68 13.91 -18.26
N GLU A 282 -2.22 12.92 -18.97
CA GLU A 282 -1.62 12.32 -20.16
C GLU A 282 -1.34 13.38 -21.24
N GLU A 283 -2.32 14.24 -21.54
CA GLU A 283 -2.15 15.34 -22.49
C GLU A 283 -1.02 16.30 -22.07
N GLN A 284 -0.95 16.66 -20.79
CA GLN A 284 0.12 17.53 -20.27
C GLN A 284 1.50 16.89 -20.42
N VAL A 285 1.62 15.60 -20.07
CA VAL A 285 2.88 14.84 -20.21
C VAL A 285 3.30 14.76 -21.67
N LEU A 286 2.39 14.39 -22.58
CA LEU A 286 2.70 14.31 -24.01
C LEU A 286 3.12 15.67 -24.57
N ARG A 287 2.43 16.75 -24.21
CA ARG A 287 2.79 18.10 -24.67
C ARG A 287 4.17 18.55 -24.16
N ALA A 288 4.53 18.17 -22.94
CA ALA A 288 5.81 18.51 -22.35
C ALA A 288 6.97 17.68 -22.95
N MET A 289 6.77 16.38 -23.12
CA MET A 289 7.84 15.43 -23.47
C MET A 289 8.04 15.28 -24.97
N LEU A 290 6.99 15.41 -25.78
CA LEU A 290 7.06 15.11 -27.22
C LEU A 290 8.04 15.99 -28.00
N PRO A 291 8.23 17.30 -27.72
CA PRO A 291 9.26 18.10 -28.39
C PRO A 291 10.67 17.54 -28.20
N GLU A 292 11.00 17.07 -27.00
CA GLU A 292 12.31 16.48 -26.70
C GLU A 292 12.49 15.13 -27.41
N VAL A 293 11.42 14.31 -27.44
CA VAL A 293 11.40 13.05 -28.21
C VAL A 293 11.59 13.31 -29.71
N VAL A 294 10.92 14.33 -30.27
CA VAL A 294 11.06 14.72 -31.68
C VAL A 294 12.49 15.13 -32.00
N GLY A 295 13.08 16.01 -31.18
CA GLY A 295 14.47 16.44 -31.35
C GLY A 295 15.45 15.26 -31.28
N LEU A 296 15.24 14.33 -30.36
CA LEU A 296 16.06 13.13 -30.21
C LEU A 296 15.94 12.20 -31.43
N VAL A 297 14.73 11.90 -31.89
CA VAL A 297 14.50 11.06 -33.08
C VAL A 297 15.04 11.73 -34.34
N GLY A 298 14.89 13.06 -34.47
CA GLY A 298 15.46 13.85 -35.55
C GLY A 298 16.99 13.79 -35.58
N ALA A 299 17.65 13.95 -34.43
CA ALA A 299 19.11 13.84 -34.29
C ALA A 299 19.66 12.45 -34.67
N LEU A 300 18.83 11.41 -34.58
CA LEU A 300 19.15 10.04 -34.99
C LEU A 300 18.90 9.78 -36.49
N GLY A 301 18.57 10.80 -37.28
CA GLY A 301 18.27 10.67 -38.70
C GLY A 301 16.85 10.18 -39.00
N CYS A 302 15.92 10.43 -38.08
CA CYS A 302 14.49 10.08 -38.21
C CYS A 302 14.21 8.59 -38.53
N PRO A 303 14.72 7.65 -37.72
CA PRO A 303 14.49 6.23 -37.95
C PRO A 303 13.02 5.85 -37.77
N ALA A 304 12.52 4.97 -38.65
CA ALA A 304 11.18 4.36 -38.55
C ALA A 304 10.92 3.74 -37.18
N LEU A 305 11.94 3.11 -36.60
CA LEU A 305 11.90 2.51 -35.28
C LEU A 305 13.09 3.05 -34.47
N PRO A 306 12.87 4.06 -33.60
CA PRO A 306 13.90 4.59 -32.72
C PRO A 306 14.45 3.51 -31.78
N PRO A 307 15.72 3.66 -31.33
CA PRO A 307 16.34 2.71 -30.42
C PRO A 307 15.62 2.66 -29.07
N PRO A 308 15.76 1.56 -28.31
CA PRO A 308 15.05 1.36 -27.04
C PRO A 308 15.22 2.50 -26.02
N SER A 309 16.38 3.18 -26.03
CA SER A 309 16.64 4.33 -25.16
C SER A 309 15.66 5.49 -25.35
N VAL A 310 15.13 5.70 -26.56
CA VAL A 310 14.11 6.72 -26.84
C VAL A 310 12.77 6.32 -26.22
N ARG A 311 12.46 5.02 -26.18
CA ARG A 311 11.20 4.52 -25.61
C ARG A 311 11.10 4.73 -24.09
N LEU A 312 12.23 4.88 -23.40
CA LEU A 312 12.26 5.20 -21.98
C LEU A 312 11.74 6.61 -21.66
N TRP A 313 11.65 7.50 -22.65
CA TRP A 313 11.11 8.85 -22.49
C TRP A 313 9.59 8.90 -22.47
N LEU A 314 8.93 7.97 -23.16
CA LEU A 314 7.47 7.78 -23.13
C LEU A 314 7.15 6.30 -22.90
N PRO A 315 7.36 5.80 -21.66
CA PRO A 315 7.10 4.41 -21.33
C PRO A 315 5.67 3.99 -21.69
N GLY A 316 5.54 2.86 -22.40
CA GLY A 316 4.24 2.32 -22.83
C GLY A 316 3.68 2.91 -24.12
N TYR A 317 4.43 3.77 -24.81
CA TYR A 317 4.13 4.21 -26.16
C TYR A 317 5.05 3.54 -27.18
N ALA A 318 4.49 3.14 -28.31
CA ALA A 318 5.22 2.93 -29.54
C ALA A 318 5.58 4.30 -30.12
N ILE A 319 6.86 4.50 -30.45
CA ILE A 319 7.37 5.73 -31.07
C ILE A 319 7.86 5.37 -32.46
N ALA A 320 7.44 6.11 -33.48
CA ALA A 320 7.87 5.93 -34.86
C ALA A 320 8.25 7.28 -35.48
N GLY A 321 9.35 7.32 -36.23
CA GLY A 321 9.79 8.49 -36.98
C GLY A 321 9.57 8.31 -38.48
N GLU A 322 9.12 9.34 -39.18
CA GLU A 322 9.09 9.34 -40.65
C GLU A 322 9.55 10.70 -41.20
N PRO A 323 10.28 10.72 -42.33
CA PRO A 323 10.53 11.97 -43.03
C PRO A 323 9.22 12.57 -43.53
N GLY A 324 8.99 13.85 -43.23
CA GLY A 324 7.83 14.61 -43.71
C GLY A 324 8.21 16.02 -44.13
N ALA A 325 7.22 16.79 -44.57
CA ALA A 325 7.42 18.19 -44.94
C ALA A 325 7.38 19.09 -43.70
N GLY A 326 8.43 19.88 -43.48
CA GLY A 326 8.48 20.96 -42.49
C GLY A 326 7.74 22.21 -42.94
N ARG A 327 7.75 23.26 -42.11
CA ARG A 327 7.02 24.53 -42.35
C ARG A 327 7.39 25.23 -43.67
N ASP A 328 8.63 25.05 -44.13
CA ASP A 328 9.16 25.72 -45.32
C ASP A 328 9.46 24.75 -46.49
N GLY A 329 8.87 23.55 -46.47
CA GLY A 329 9.12 22.52 -47.48
C GLY A 329 10.45 21.77 -47.32
N GLU A 330 11.22 22.08 -46.28
CA GLU A 330 12.38 21.28 -45.86
C GLU A 330 11.95 19.90 -45.35
N THR A 331 12.82 18.91 -45.47
CA THR A 331 12.56 17.58 -44.88
C THR A 331 12.69 17.68 -43.36
N ALA A 332 11.59 17.48 -42.64
CA ALA A 332 11.54 17.45 -41.19
C ALA A 332 11.25 16.03 -40.69
N CYS A 333 11.67 15.73 -39.47
CA CYS A 333 11.27 14.48 -38.83
C CYS A 333 9.87 14.64 -38.23
N VAL A 334 8.97 13.75 -38.62
CA VAL A 334 7.65 13.60 -38.01
C VAL A 334 7.72 12.44 -37.05
N VAL A 335 7.35 12.65 -35.80
CA VAL A 335 7.25 11.58 -34.81
C VAL A 335 5.79 11.32 -34.49
N ALA A 336 5.39 10.06 -34.62
CA ALA A 336 4.12 9.55 -34.14
C ALA A 336 4.34 8.73 -32.86
N VAL A 337 3.49 8.95 -31.86
CA VAL A 337 3.44 8.15 -30.64
C VAL A 337 2.05 7.54 -30.50
N GLU A 338 2.02 6.23 -30.26
CA GLU A 338 0.78 5.47 -30.07
C GLU A 338 0.88 4.62 -28.79
N PRO A 339 -0.16 4.57 -27.96
CA PRO A 339 -0.23 3.62 -26.85
C PRO A 339 -0.03 2.17 -27.31
N SER A 340 0.82 1.41 -26.65
CA SER A 340 1.08 0.00 -26.99
C SER A 340 1.33 -0.88 -25.76
N PRO A 341 0.33 -1.69 -25.32
CA PRO A 341 -1.07 -1.67 -25.73
C PRO A 341 -1.84 -0.44 -25.15
N PRO A 342 -3.02 -0.09 -25.68
CA PRO A 342 -3.89 0.92 -25.06
C PRO A 342 -4.31 0.51 -23.65
N GLN A 343 -4.15 1.42 -22.67
CA GLN A 343 -4.42 1.19 -21.25
C GLN A 343 -4.91 2.48 -20.58
N HIS A 344 -5.37 2.43 -19.32
CA HIS A 344 -5.50 3.63 -18.49
C HIS A 344 -4.21 4.48 -18.50
N GLN A 345 -4.34 5.81 -18.49
CA GLN A 345 -3.27 6.81 -18.77
C GLN A 345 -2.61 6.75 -20.16
N ARG A 346 -3.00 5.84 -21.06
CA ARG A 346 -2.41 5.71 -22.40
C ARG A 346 -3.48 5.54 -23.46
N ARG A 347 -4.19 6.62 -23.74
CA ARG A 347 -5.35 6.67 -24.63
C ARG A 347 -5.18 7.66 -25.77
N LEU A 348 -4.22 8.58 -25.66
CA LEU A 348 -3.94 9.61 -26.63
C LEU A 348 -2.84 9.13 -27.58
N SER A 349 -3.12 9.20 -28.88
CA SER A 349 -2.06 9.19 -29.89
C SER A 349 -1.61 10.63 -30.11
N ALA A 350 -0.34 10.83 -30.47
CA ALA A 350 0.14 12.15 -30.84
C ALA A 350 1.03 12.10 -32.08
N ARG A 351 1.02 13.19 -32.83
CA ARG A 351 1.92 13.43 -33.96
C ARG A 351 2.55 14.80 -33.79
N ALA A 352 3.86 14.89 -33.95
CA ALA A 352 4.59 16.15 -33.88
C ALA A 352 5.67 16.22 -34.96
N ILE A 353 5.97 17.45 -35.36
CA ILE A 353 7.00 17.79 -36.33
C ILE A 353 7.99 18.70 -35.62
N ASP A 354 9.29 18.58 -35.94
CA ASP A 354 10.31 19.46 -35.36
C ASP A 354 9.97 20.95 -35.58
N GLY A 355 9.97 21.73 -34.50
CA GLY A 355 9.53 23.14 -34.49
C GLY A 355 8.04 23.39 -34.83
N GLY A 356 7.25 22.34 -35.00
CA GLY A 356 5.85 22.37 -35.41
C GLY A 356 4.83 22.20 -34.28
N PRO A 357 3.52 22.29 -34.58
CA PRO A 357 2.46 22.02 -33.60
C PRO A 357 2.41 20.53 -33.23
N ILE A 358 1.99 20.26 -32.00
CA ILE A 358 1.66 18.91 -31.53
C ILE A 358 0.18 18.65 -31.80
N GLU A 359 -0.12 17.65 -32.62
CA GLU A 359 -1.47 17.15 -32.87
C GLU A 359 -1.75 15.97 -31.93
N LEU A 360 -2.75 16.11 -31.07
CA LEU A 360 -3.22 15.02 -30.21
C LEU A 360 -4.49 14.41 -30.83
N LEU A 361 -4.47 13.10 -31.03
CA LEU A 361 -5.57 12.32 -31.59
C LEU A 361 -6.12 11.41 -30.48
N ARG A 362 -7.42 11.56 -30.17
CA ARG A 362 -8.12 10.61 -29.29
C ARG A 362 -8.53 9.39 -30.11
N ARG A 363 -8.04 8.19 -29.75
CA ARG A 363 -8.56 6.95 -30.34
C ARG A 363 -9.89 6.58 -29.70
N GLY A 364 -10.90 6.32 -30.53
CA GLY A 364 -12.08 5.51 -30.23
C GLY A 364 -12.86 5.87 -28.95
N GLN A 365 -13.62 6.98 -28.99
CA GLN A 365 -14.89 7.02 -28.25
C GLN A 365 -15.99 6.37 -29.08
#